data_AF-A0ABF7R0K4-F1
#
_entry.id   AF-A0ABF7R0K4-F1
#
_cell.length_a   1.000
_cell.length_b   1.000
_cell.length_c   1.000
_cell.angle_alpha   90.00
_cell.angle_beta   90.00
_cell.angle_gamma   90.00
#
_symmetry.space_group_name_H-M   'P 1'
#
loop_
_entity.id
_entity.type
_entity.pdbx_description
1 polymer ?
#
loop_
_entity_poly.entity_id
_entity_poly.type
_entity_poly.pdbx_seq_one_letter_code
_entity_poly.pdbx_strand_id
1 'polypeptide(L)'
;MISKYKTMINSKIKISILDSWRLNFEFFIRNIWLITFALFLFFFNVLHSHKGISSYNVGNNSKLYFTLPFTIVIIVVPSSILLYFLYLLRRRVQASVLIFLEKVAIFGLLVIGLVTQSVSSWMSFESFFSLMFEDAILSIKKSQNEKEKDIIRRLSDREKILKDEIASIDVKIKNNNDRIEFAKDKHLSLDYTYRTMKQDYMREIENARIENKALFDQRNEYLKSLDDLGSQFGNLIETTAVNNNRIKAANVLNGTSIVIARDDYLNIIFVYSLLLLSVCLDIFLAMVFCIIQNAYHKFYEQELMLLGSTIECSKSGVNKKIQNRRISSSEKNKKPSKNVDESLVFIASNLEDDKRTIKPMNQINKETNMSDYRIRKYLLDLMNRGLVVRDKKRLVLNVDDISN
;
A
#
# COMPACT_ATOMS: atom_id res chain seq x y z
N MET A 1 38.54 4.67 -34.85
CA MET A 1 37.32 3.89 -35.20
C MET A 1 36.22 3.91 -34.13
N ILE A 2 36.40 4.64 -33.01
CA ILE A 2 35.43 4.73 -31.89
C ILE A 2 34.43 5.91 -32.05
N SER A 3 34.73 6.92 -32.86
CA SER A 3 33.84 8.07 -33.06
C SER A 3 32.60 7.75 -33.92
N LYS A 4 32.69 6.79 -34.85
CA LYS A 4 31.58 6.34 -35.71
C LYS A 4 30.54 5.50 -34.94
N TYR A 5 30.96 4.75 -33.92
CA TYR A 5 30.03 3.99 -33.07
C TYR A 5 29.27 4.90 -32.10
N LYS A 6 29.94 5.94 -31.57
CA LYS A 6 29.30 6.92 -30.68
C LYS A 6 28.30 7.84 -31.42
N THR A 7 28.53 8.11 -32.71
CA THR A 7 27.55 8.83 -33.56
C THR A 7 26.38 7.97 -34.02
N MET A 8 26.52 6.64 -34.06
CA MET A 8 25.43 5.73 -34.45
C MET A 8 24.45 5.46 -33.31
N ILE A 9 24.89 5.55 -32.05
CA ILE A 9 24.01 5.45 -30.86
C ILE A 9 23.23 6.76 -30.64
N ASN A 10 23.85 7.92 -30.89
CA ASN A 10 23.17 9.21 -30.75
C ASN A 10 22.18 9.56 -31.89
N SER A 11 22.22 8.85 -33.03
CA SER A 11 21.34 9.14 -34.16
C SER A 11 20.07 8.28 -34.22
N LYS A 12 19.92 7.27 -33.36
CA LYS A 12 18.80 6.31 -33.46
C LYS A 12 17.64 6.50 -32.49
N ILE A 13 17.67 7.43 -31.54
CA ILE A 13 16.50 7.71 -30.67
C ILE A 13 16.42 9.20 -30.36
N LYS A 14 16.05 10.01 -31.35
CA LYS A 14 15.33 11.28 -31.11
C LYS A 14 13.86 10.99 -31.36
N ILE A 15 13.24 10.20 -30.48
CA ILE A 15 11.78 10.20 -30.39
C ILE A 15 11.45 11.64 -29.95
N SER A 16 10.75 12.39 -30.80
CA SER A 16 10.32 13.73 -30.38
C SER A 16 9.43 13.56 -29.15
N ILE A 17 9.47 14.51 -28.21
CA ILE A 17 8.62 14.47 -27.01
C ILE A 17 7.15 14.22 -27.42
N LEU A 18 6.74 14.77 -28.57
CA LEU A 18 5.43 14.60 -29.17
C LEU A 18 5.11 13.16 -29.60
N ASP A 19 6.09 12.45 -30.19
CA ASP A 19 5.94 11.04 -30.58
C ASP A 19 5.86 10.12 -29.36
N SER A 20 6.61 10.42 -28.29
CA SER A 20 6.50 9.69 -27.02
C SER A 20 5.13 9.89 -26.37
N TRP A 21 4.61 11.12 -26.40
CA TRP A 21 3.26 11.41 -25.91
C TRP A 21 2.18 10.68 -26.71
N ARG A 22 2.30 10.66 -28.04
CA ARG A 22 1.38 9.92 -28.92
C ARG A 22 1.41 8.42 -28.63
N LEU A 23 2.59 7.83 -28.50
CA LEU A 23 2.74 6.39 -28.18
C LEU A 23 2.18 6.04 -26.80
N ASN A 24 2.41 6.90 -25.79
CA ASN A 24 1.83 6.72 -24.46
C ASN A 24 0.29 6.80 -24.49
N PHE A 25 -0.27 7.74 -25.26
CA PHE A 25 -1.72 7.88 -25.41
C PHE A 25 -2.34 6.68 -26.14
N GLU A 26 -1.67 6.18 -27.18
CA GLU A 26 -2.13 5.00 -27.92
C GLU A 26 -2.08 3.73 -27.04
N PHE A 27 -1.02 3.57 -26.25
CA PHE A 27 -0.96 2.51 -25.24
C PHE A 27 -2.11 2.62 -24.23
N PHE A 28 -2.39 3.83 -23.74
CA PHE A 28 -3.46 4.09 -22.77
C PHE A 28 -4.83 3.69 -23.32
N ILE A 29 -5.16 4.09 -24.56
CA ILE A 29 -6.43 3.71 -25.20
C ILE A 29 -6.51 2.20 -25.39
N ARG A 30 -5.45 1.56 -25.92
CA ARG A 30 -5.44 0.11 -26.19
C ARG A 30 -5.56 -0.74 -24.92
N ASN A 31 -5.11 -0.23 -23.77
CA ASN A 31 -5.13 -0.94 -22.49
C ASN A 31 -6.07 -0.29 -21.46
N ILE A 32 -7.04 0.52 -21.91
CA ILE A 32 -7.87 1.33 -21.02
C ILE A 32 -8.60 0.49 -19.97
N TRP A 33 -9.08 -0.69 -20.33
CA TRP A 33 -9.71 -1.63 -19.40
C TRP A 33 -8.77 -2.07 -18.28
N LEU A 34 -7.54 -2.42 -18.63
CA LEU A 34 -6.55 -2.92 -17.68
C LEU A 34 -6.05 -1.81 -16.75
N ILE A 35 -5.89 -0.60 -17.29
CA ILE A 35 -5.55 0.60 -16.52
C ILE A 35 -6.69 0.99 -15.57
N THR A 36 -7.94 0.96 -16.05
CA THR A 36 -9.12 1.28 -15.24
C THR A 36 -9.30 0.28 -14.10
N PHE A 37 -9.08 -1.01 -14.37
CA PHE A 37 -9.11 -2.06 -13.36
C PHE A 37 -8.00 -1.89 -12.29
N ALA A 38 -6.78 -1.53 -12.71
CA ALA A 38 -5.69 -1.24 -11.78
C ALA A 38 -5.97 -0.01 -10.91
N LEU A 39 -6.51 1.06 -11.51
CA LEU A 39 -6.92 2.26 -10.78
C LEU A 39 -8.04 1.96 -9.78
N PHE A 40 -9.01 1.13 -10.16
CA PHE A 40 -10.07 0.69 -9.27
C PHE A 40 -9.50 -0.08 -8.07
N LEU A 41 -8.66 -1.09 -8.30
CA LEU A 41 -8.02 -1.85 -7.22
C LEU A 41 -7.13 -0.98 -6.34
N PHE A 42 -6.39 -0.05 -6.95
CA PHE A 42 -5.56 0.91 -6.23
C PHE A 42 -6.40 1.79 -5.31
N PHE A 43 -7.47 2.39 -5.84
CA PHE A 43 -8.37 3.24 -5.06
C PHE A 43 -9.04 2.43 -3.94
N PHE A 44 -9.46 1.20 -4.23
CA PHE A 44 -10.06 0.29 -3.26
C PHE A 44 -9.10 -0.03 -2.10
N ASN A 45 -7.85 -0.40 -2.38
CA ASN A 45 -6.85 -0.67 -1.34
C ASN A 45 -6.49 0.59 -0.54
N VAL A 46 -6.39 1.75 -1.19
CA VAL A 46 -6.15 3.03 -0.50
C VAL A 46 -7.31 3.36 0.44
N LEU A 47 -8.55 3.23 -0.03
CA LEU A 47 -9.74 3.53 0.78
C LEU A 47 -9.82 2.63 2.02
N HIS A 48 -9.64 1.32 1.84
CA HIS A 48 -9.72 0.36 2.93
C HIS A 48 -8.53 0.47 3.90
N SER A 49 -7.30 0.61 3.39
CA SER A 49 -6.14 0.83 4.25
C SER A 49 -6.25 2.14 5.03
N HIS A 50 -6.78 3.21 4.43
CA HIS A 50 -7.01 4.47 5.11
C HIS A 50 -8.07 4.33 6.22
N LYS A 51 -9.19 3.65 5.95
CA LYS A 51 -10.23 3.38 6.95
C LYS A 51 -9.68 2.52 8.11
N GLY A 52 -8.82 1.56 7.79
CA GLY A 52 -8.07 0.76 8.76
C GLY A 52 -7.16 1.62 9.66
N ILE A 53 -6.31 2.46 9.07
CA ILE A 53 -5.42 3.37 9.82
C ILE A 53 -6.23 4.34 10.69
N SER A 54 -7.36 4.84 10.18
CA SER A 54 -8.24 5.71 10.94
C SER A 54 -8.84 5.03 12.17
N SER A 55 -9.03 3.70 12.15
CA SER A 55 -9.54 2.94 13.30
C SER A 55 -8.52 2.81 14.44
N TYR A 56 -7.22 2.94 14.15
CA TYR A 56 -6.15 2.90 15.15
C TYR A 56 -5.86 4.27 15.78
N ASN A 57 -6.24 5.35 15.13
CA ASN A 57 -5.98 6.70 15.60
C ASN A 57 -7.13 7.22 16.49
N VAL A 58 -7.05 6.88 17.77
CA VAL A 58 -7.83 7.54 18.83
C VAL A 58 -7.19 8.91 19.09
N GLY A 59 -7.71 9.96 18.48
CA GLY A 59 -7.40 11.34 18.88
C GLY A 59 -6.80 12.24 17.78
N ASN A 60 -7.49 13.38 17.61
CA ASN A 60 -7.21 14.57 16.80
C ASN A 60 -7.45 14.52 15.28
N ASN A 61 -8.34 15.41 14.84
CA ASN A 61 -8.72 15.73 13.46
C ASN A 61 -7.55 16.22 12.56
N SER A 62 -6.35 16.42 13.11
CA SER A 62 -5.17 16.87 12.35
C SER A 62 -4.45 15.75 11.59
N LYS A 63 -4.90 14.49 11.69
CA LYS A 63 -4.19 13.33 11.14
C LYS A 63 -4.57 12.93 9.72
N LEU A 64 -5.71 13.41 9.19
CA LEU A 64 -6.23 13.01 7.87
C LEU A 64 -5.27 13.37 6.72
N TYR A 65 -4.59 14.52 6.82
CA TYR A 65 -3.58 14.96 5.86
C TYR A 65 -2.27 14.15 5.91
N PHE A 66 -2.02 13.41 6.98
CA PHE A 66 -0.85 12.53 7.10
C PHE A 66 -1.21 11.08 6.75
N THR A 67 -2.40 10.61 7.12
CA THR A 67 -2.81 9.21 6.94
C THR A 67 -3.03 8.85 5.48
N LEU A 68 -3.62 9.73 4.67
CA LEU A 68 -3.89 9.44 3.25
C LEU A 68 -2.60 9.34 2.41
N PRO A 69 -1.67 10.32 2.43
CA PRO A 69 -0.40 10.17 1.73
C PRO A 69 0.45 9.03 2.28
N PHE A 70 0.43 8.78 3.59
CA PHE A 70 1.09 7.62 4.19
C PHE A 70 0.53 6.29 3.66
N THR A 71 -0.79 6.18 3.52
CA THR A 71 -1.46 5.00 2.94
C THR A 71 -1.04 4.79 1.48
N ILE A 72 -1.01 5.87 0.70
CA ILE A 72 -0.53 5.83 -0.69
C ILE A 72 0.92 5.34 -0.74
N VAL A 73 1.80 5.86 0.11
CA VAL A 73 3.21 5.44 0.19
C VAL A 73 3.32 3.95 0.54
N ILE A 74 2.56 3.48 1.53
CA ILE A 74 2.58 2.07 1.95
C ILE A 74 2.12 1.12 0.85
N ILE A 75 1.25 1.55 -0.07
CA ILE A 75 0.77 0.71 -1.18
C ILE A 75 1.70 0.83 -2.41
N VAL A 76 2.14 2.04 -2.74
CA VAL A 76 2.94 2.33 -3.93
C VAL A 76 4.39 1.84 -3.79
N VAL A 77 5.01 1.99 -2.62
CA VAL A 77 6.40 1.59 -2.40
C VAL A 77 6.62 0.10 -2.63
N PRO A 78 5.88 -0.82 -1.98
CA PRO A 78 6.05 -2.26 -2.23
C PRO A 78 5.72 -2.65 -3.67
N SER A 79 4.68 -2.04 -4.28
CA SER A 79 4.34 -2.27 -5.69
C SER A 79 5.49 -1.87 -6.62
N SER A 80 6.11 -0.71 -6.38
CA SER A 80 7.23 -0.19 -7.18
C SER A 80 8.50 -1.02 -7.00
N ILE A 81 8.78 -1.46 -5.76
CA ILE A 81 9.89 -2.35 -5.43
C ILE A 81 9.73 -3.70 -6.14
N LEU A 82 8.54 -4.28 -6.14
CA LEU A 82 8.25 -5.55 -6.81
C LEU A 82 8.39 -5.43 -8.34
N LEU A 83 7.94 -4.31 -8.93
CA LEU A 83 8.19 -3.98 -10.33
C LEU A 83 9.69 -3.90 -10.65
N TYR A 84 10.47 -3.25 -9.79
CA TYR A 84 11.92 -3.13 -9.95
C TYR A 84 12.62 -4.50 -9.92
N PHE A 85 12.18 -5.41 -9.06
CA PHE A 85 12.70 -6.79 -9.03
C PHE A 85 12.40 -7.58 -10.30
N LEU A 86 11.16 -7.52 -10.78
CA LEU A 86 10.79 -8.25 -12.01
C LEU A 86 11.56 -7.71 -13.22
N TYR A 87 11.79 -6.40 -13.27
CA TYR A 87 12.64 -5.79 -14.28
C TYR A 87 14.10 -6.31 -14.20
N LEU A 88 14.67 -6.39 -13.01
CA LEU A 88 16.02 -6.93 -12.77
C LEU A 88 16.14 -8.41 -13.13
N LEU A 89 15.17 -9.24 -12.71
CA LEU A 89 15.10 -10.67 -13.06
C LEU A 89 15.09 -10.90 -14.58
N ARG A 90 14.44 -10.00 -15.33
CA ARG A 90 14.38 -10.07 -16.80
C ARG A 90 15.70 -9.69 -17.47
N ARG A 91 16.52 -8.84 -16.83
CA ARG A 91 17.80 -8.35 -17.36
C ARG A 91 18.94 -9.20 -16.79
N ARG A 92 19.34 -10.28 -17.50
CA ARG A 92 20.52 -11.07 -17.14
C ARG A 92 21.78 -10.19 -17.17
N VAL A 93 22.28 -9.74 -16.02
CA VAL A 93 23.54 -8.96 -15.93
C VAL A 93 24.72 -9.90 -15.66
N GLN A 94 25.69 -9.91 -16.58
CA GLN A 94 26.94 -10.69 -16.53
C GLN A 94 28.13 -9.87 -15.97
N ALA A 95 28.10 -9.40 -14.71
CA ALA A 95 29.27 -8.72 -14.12
C ALA A 95 29.46 -9.03 -12.62
N SER A 96 30.54 -9.72 -12.27
CA SER A 96 30.74 -10.45 -11.00
C SER A 96 30.80 -9.63 -9.70
N VAL A 97 31.22 -8.36 -9.73
CA VAL A 97 31.42 -7.55 -8.50
C VAL A 97 30.23 -6.64 -8.19
N LEU A 98 29.55 -6.12 -9.22
CA LEU A 98 28.29 -5.39 -9.06
C LEU A 98 27.17 -6.27 -8.50
N ILE A 99 27.22 -7.57 -8.78
CA ILE A 99 26.22 -8.56 -8.32
C ILE A 99 26.10 -8.61 -6.79
N PHE A 100 27.17 -8.41 -6.01
CA PHE A 100 27.05 -8.53 -4.54
C PHE A 100 26.33 -7.32 -3.92
N LEU A 101 26.75 -6.10 -4.26
CA LEU A 101 26.10 -4.87 -3.81
C LEU A 101 24.66 -4.76 -4.32
N GLU A 102 24.44 -5.16 -5.57
CA GLU A 102 23.12 -5.26 -6.17
C GLU A 102 22.26 -6.29 -5.44
N LYS A 103 22.77 -7.48 -5.11
CA LYS A 103 22.05 -8.49 -4.31
C LYS A 103 21.70 -8.03 -2.90
N VAL A 104 22.60 -7.32 -2.21
CA VAL A 104 22.33 -6.79 -0.86
C VAL A 104 21.30 -5.67 -0.91
N ALA A 105 21.39 -4.76 -1.89
CA ALA A 105 20.39 -3.71 -2.10
C ALA A 105 19.03 -4.30 -2.49
N ILE A 106 19.02 -5.33 -3.35
CA ILE A 106 17.86 -6.13 -3.71
C ILE A 106 17.26 -6.76 -2.44
N PHE A 107 18.06 -7.42 -1.61
CA PHE A 107 17.54 -8.02 -0.39
C PHE A 107 16.94 -6.97 0.56
N GLY A 108 17.61 -5.84 0.76
CA GLY A 108 17.10 -4.74 1.58
C GLY A 108 15.79 -4.16 1.06
N LEU A 109 15.69 -3.92 -0.24
CA LEU A 109 14.45 -3.45 -0.87
C LEU A 109 13.32 -4.49 -0.75
N LEU A 110 13.62 -5.79 -0.88
CA LEU A 110 12.64 -6.86 -0.75
C LEU A 110 12.08 -6.92 0.68
N VAL A 111 12.96 -6.82 1.69
CA VAL A 111 12.54 -6.74 3.10
C VAL A 111 11.66 -5.51 3.34
N ILE A 112 12.04 -4.33 2.83
CA ILE A 112 11.23 -3.12 2.94
C ILE A 112 9.86 -3.32 2.26
N GLY A 113 9.83 -3.92 1.07
CA GLY A 113 8.61 -4.26 0.35
C GLY A 113 7.71 -5.20 1.13
N LEU A 114 8.24 -6.28 1.69
CA LEU A 114 7.47 -7.23 2.50
C LEU A 114 6.92 -6.58 3.78
N VAL A 115 7.72 -5.79 4.48
CA VAL A 115 7.29 -5.09 5.70
C VAL A 115 6.18 -4.09 5.37
N THR A 116 6.35 -3.27 4.34
CA THR A 116 5.33 -2.29 3.93
C THR A 116 4.05 -2.94 3.43
N GLN A 117 4.15 -4.01 2.64
CA GLN A 117 2.99 -4.78 2.18
C GLN A 117 2.25 -5.45 3.35
N SER A 118 2.97 -5.98 4.33
CA SER A 118 2.35 -6.56 5.54
C SER A 118 1.56 -5.50 6.32
N VAL A 119 2.07 -4.27 6.41
CA VAL A 119 1.36 -3.15 7.04
C VAL A 119 0.10 -2.79 6.24
N SER A 120 0.20 -2.67 4.90
CA SER A 120 -0.95 -2.43 4.01
C SER A 120 -2.08 -3.46 4.24
N SER A 121 -1.70 -4.74 4.16
CA SER A 121 -2.62 -5.87 4.31
C SER A 121 -3.24 -5.91 5.71
N TRP A 122 -2.47 -5.57 6.75
CA TRP A 122 -2.99 -5.50 8.11
C TRP A 122 -4.04 -4.39 8.27
N MET A 123 -3.78 -3.21 7.69
CA MET A 123 -4.70 -2.08 7.78
C MET A 123 -6.01 -2.35 7.01
N SER A 124 -5.91 -2.91 5.81
CA SER A 124 -7.08 -3.32 5.04
C SER A 124 -7.89 -4.41 5.77
N PHE A 125 -7.21 -5.38 6.40
CA PHE A 125 -7.84 -6.40 7.24
C PHE A 125 -8.67 -5.79 8.37
N GLU A 126 -8.10 -4.86 9.14
CA GLU A 126 -8.81 -4.19 10.24
C GLU A 126 -10.00 -3.35 9.75
N SER A 127 -9.89 -2.77 8.54
CA SER A 127 -11.03 -2.10 7.91
C SER A 127 -12.14 -3.08 7.54
N PHE A 128 -11.82 -4.25 6.98
CA PHE A 128 -12.82 -5.25 6.62
C PHE A 128 -13.51 -5.79 7.87
N PHE A 129 -12.73 -6.10 8.91
CA PHE A 129 -13.26 -6.53 10.19
C PHE A 129 -14.23 -5.49 10.78
N SER A 130 -13.81 -4.23 10.82
CA SER A 130 -14.64 -3.14 11.38
C SER A 130 -15.95 -2.95 10.60
N LEU A 131 -15.94 -3.18 9.29
CA LEU A 131 -17.14 -3.12 8.45
C LEU A 131 -18.07 -4.32 8.69
N MET A 132 -17.52 -5.53 8.72
CA MET A 132 -18.31 -6.75 8.84
C MET A 132 -18.94 -6.90 10.23
N PHE A 133 -18.29 -6.37 11.27
CA PHE A 133 -18.75 -6.45 12.65
C PHE A 133 -19.22 -5.09 13.20
N GLU A 134 -19.55 -4.12 12.33
CA GLU A 134 -19.89 -2.76 12.74
C GLU A 134 -21.00 -2.72 13.79
N ASP A 135 -22.10 -3.44 13.57
CA ASP A 135 -23.24 -3.50 14.49
C ASP A 135 -22.87 -4.12 15.84
N ALA A 136 -22.10 -5.21 15.83
CA ALA A 136 -21.63 -5.86 17.05
C ALA A 136 -20.71 -4.92 17.85
N ILE A 137 -19.75 -4.28 17.18
CA ILE A 137 -18.86 -3.29 17.76
C ILE A 137 -19.65 -2.12 18.35
N LEU A 138 -20.66 -1.61 17.63
CA LEU A 138 -21.47 -0.48 18.06
C LEU A 138 -22.32 -0.84 19.28
N SER A 139 -22.89 -2.04 19.32
CA SER A 139 -23.65 -2.53 20.48
C SER A 139 -22.78 -2.65 21.73
N ILE A 140 -21.57 -3.21 21.61
CA ILE A 140 -20.60 -3.34 22.70
C ILE A 140 -20.17 -1.97 23.19
N LYS A 141 -19.82 -1.05 22.28
CA LYS A 141 -19.45 0.33 22.63
C LYS A 141 -20.59 1.06 23.32
N LYS A 142 -21.83 0.90 22.87
CA LYS A 142 -23.00 1.52 23.50
C LYS A 142 -23.18 1.01 24.93
N SER A 143 -23.14 -0.31 25.13
CA SER A 143 -23.25 -0.92 26.46
C SER A 143 -22.12 -0.48 27.40
N GLN A 144 -20.88 -0.40 26.90
CA GLN A 144 -19.74 0.10 27.66
C GLN A 144 -19.90 1.56 28.04
N ASN A 145 -20.28 2.42 27.08
CA ASN A 145 -20.52 3.84 27.31
C ASN A 145 -21.64 4.09 28.34
N GLU A 146 -22.70 3.28 28.33
CA GLU A 146 -23.78 3.40 29.33
C GLU A 146 -23.27 3.07 30.74
N LYS A 147 -22.50 1.98 30.90
CA LYS A 147 -21.88 1.61 32.18
C LYS A 147 -20.87 2.66 32.65
N GLU A 148 -20.02 3.14 31.74
CA GLU A 148 -19.02 4.16 32.02
C GLU A 148 -19.66 5.48 32.46
N LYS A 149 -20.69 5.96 31.76
CA LYS A 149 -21.41 7.18 32.13
C LYS A 149 -22.03 7.08 33.53
N ASP A 150 -22.61 5.93 33.85
CA ASP A 150 -23.21 5.72 35.17
C ASP A 150 -22.15 5.74 36.28
N ILE A 151 -21.00 5.07 36.08
CA ILE A 151 -19.89 5.10 37.04
C ILE A 151 -19.31 6.52 37.18
N ILE A 152 -19.05 7.21 36.06
CA ILE A 152 -18.53 8.58 36.06
C ILE A 152 -19.47 9.50 36.83
N ARG A 153 -20.79 9.36 36.64
CA ARG A 153 -21.77 10.15 37.39
C ARG A 153 -21.66 9.89 38.89
N ARG A 154 -21.63 8.62 39.32
CA ARG A 154 -21.49 8.28 40.75
C ARG A 154 -20.18 8.78 41.36
N LEU A 155 -19.08 8.67 40.63
CA LEU A 155 -17.78 9.17 41.07
C LEU A 155 -17.80 10.70 41.16
N SER A 156 -18.35 11.39 40.16
CA SER A 156 -18.48 12.86 40.15
C SER A 156 -19.36 13.36 41.29
N ASP A 157 -20.47 12.69 41.58
CA ASP A 157 -21.35 13.04 42.70
C ASP A 157 -20.60 12.88 44.03
N ARG A 158 -19.81 11.81 44.18
CA ARG A 158 -18.97 11.58 45.36
C ARG A 158 -17.85 12.61 45.50
N GLU A 159 -17.21 12.99 44.40
CA GLU A 159 -16.18 14.05 44.38
C GLU A 159 -16.76 15.37 44.90
N LYS A 160 -17.96 15.72 44.43
CA LYS A 160 -18.65 16.94 44.87
C LYS A 160 -18.96 16.91 46.36
N ILE A 161 -19.52 15.81 46.86
CA ILE A 161 -19.81 15.64 48.30
C ILE A 161 -18.54 15.82 49.14
N LEU A 162 -17.44 15.17 48.75
CA LEU A 162 -16.16 15.28 49.47
C LEU A 162 -15.62 16.72 49.45
N LYS A 163 -15.70 17.41 48.32
CA LYS A 163 -15.29 18.82 48.21
C LYS A 163 -16.14 19.74 49.09
N ASP A 164 -17.45 19.53 49.12
CA ASP A 164 -18.37 20.30 49.95
C ASP A 164 -18.12 20.05 51.45
N GLU A 165 -17.82 18.81 51.84
CA GLU A 165 -17.46 18.44 53.22
C GLU A 165 -16.12 19.07 53.66
N ILE A 166 -15.11 19.03 52.79
CA ILE A 166 -13.81 19.70 53.04
C ILE A 166 -14.01 21.21 53.21
N ALA A 167 -14.80 21.85 52.35
CA ALA A 167 -15.09 23.28 52.45
C ALA A 167 -15.81 23.62 53.75
N SER A 168 -16.77 22.78 54.17
CA SER A 168 -17.48 22.93 55.45
C SER A 168 -16.52 22.83 56.65
N ILE A 169 -15.57 21.89 56.61
CA ILE A 169 -14.52 21.77 57.65
C ILE A 169 -13.61 23.00 57.65
N ASP A 170 -13.18 23.48 56.48
CA ASP A 170 -12.32 24.67 56.37
C ASP A 170 -12.99 25.91 56.99
N VAL A 171 -14.31 26.06 56.81
CA VAL A 171 -15.10 27.13 57.48
C VAL A 171 -15.12 26.95 59.00
N LYS A 172 -15.32 25.72 59.50
CA LYS A 172 -15.31 25.46 60.95
C LYS A 172 -13.95 25.74 61.58
N ILE A 173 -12.86 25.32 60.92
CA ILE A 173 -11.49 25.60 61.36
C ILE A 173 -11.25 27.10 61.43
N LYS A 174 -11.70 27.85 60.41
CA LYS A 174 -11.60 29.31 60.38
C LYS A 174 -12.35 29.95 61.56
N ASN A 175 -13.61 29.58 61.78
CA ASN A 175 -14.39 30.10 62.90
C ASN A 175 -13.73 29.82 64.27
N ASN A 176 -13.13 28.64 64.43
CA ASN A 176 -12.41 28.28 65.64
C ASN A 176 -11.09 29.06 65.78
N ASN A 177 -10.40 29.37 64.69
CA ASN A 177 -9.24 30.26 64.72
C ASN A 177 -9.64 31.68 65.15
N ASP A 178 -10.76 32.20 64.64
CA ASP A 178 -11.29 33.52 65.03
C ASP A 178 -11.68 33.54 66.53
N ARG A 179 -12.28 32.45 67.06
CA ARG A 179 -12.54 32.26 68.50
C ARG A 179 -11.26 32.29 69.33
N ILE A 180 -10.21 31.59 68.88
CA ILE A 180 -8.91 31.55 69.54
C ILE A 180 -8.27 32.94 69.58
N GLU A 181 -8.29 33.67 68.46
CA GLU A 181 -7.74 35.02 68.37
C GLU A 181 -8.47 35.98 69.32
N PHE A 182 -9.81 35.98 69.28
CA PHE A 182 -10.63 36.78 70.19
C PHE A 182 -10.35 36.46 71.67
N ALA A 183 -10.28 35.18 72.03
CA ALA A 183 -10.00 34.76 73.40
C ALA A 183 -8.58 35.15 73.85
N LYS A 184 -7.59 35.10 72.95
CA LYS A 184 -6.22 35.57 73.23
C LYS A 184 -6.20 37.07 73.50
N ASP A 185 -6.87 37.87 72.69
CA ASP A 185 -6.91 39.33 72.85
C ASP A 185 -7.62 39.73 74.15
N LYS A 186 -8.70 39.03 74.50
CA LYS A 186 -9.39 39.22 75.79
C LYS A 186 -8.54 38.77 76.98
N HIS A 187 -7.81 37.66 76.86
CA HIS A 187 -6.90 37.22 77.90
C HIS A 187 -5.76 38.22 78.14
N LEU A 188 -5.18 38.78 77.07
CA LEU A 188 -4.08 39.75 77.13
C LEU A 188 -4.50 41.11 77.68
N SER A 189 -5.74 41.54 77.42
CA SER A 189 -6.26 42.85 77.88
C SER A 189 -6.71 42.87 79.36
N LEU A 190 -6.85 41.70 80.01
CA LEU A 190 -7.22 41.60 81.41
C LEU A 190 -6.02 41.75 82.35
N ASP A 191 -6.23 42.41 83.50
CA ASP A 191 -5.23 42.52 84.57
C ASP A 191 -5.16 41.26 85.45
N TYR A 192 -4.17 41.14 86.35
CA TYR A 192 -3.93 39.98 87.22
C TYR A 192 -5.05 39.72 88.24
N THR A 193 -5.85 40.74 88.56
CA THR A 193 -7.00 40.68 89.47
C THR A 193 -8.15 39.82 88.92
N TYR A 194 -8.26 39.65 87.60
CA TYR A 194 -9.30 38.86 86.93
C TYR A 194 -8.88 37.42 86.65
N ARG A 195 -8.34 36.73 87.67
CA ARG A 195 -7.75 35.39 87.54
C ARG A 195 -8.70 34.34 86.92
N THR A 196 -9.96 34.32 87.34
CA THR A 196 -10.95 33.35 86.84
C THR A 196 -11.24 33.55 85.36
N MET A 197 -11.49 34.79 84.92
CA MET A 197 -11.74 35.10 83.51
C MET A 197 -10.54 34.78 82.61
N LYS A 198 -9.31 35.00 83.10
CA LYS A 198 -8.10 34.57 82.39
C LYS A 198 -8.04 33.05 82.22
N GLN A 199 -8.39 32.30 83.26
CA GLN A 199 -8.44 30.82 83.15
C GLN A 199 -9.53 30.35 82.19
N ASP A 200 -10.68 31.02 82.15
CA ASP A 200 -11.77 30.69 81.23
C ASP A 200 -11.36 30.92 79.77
N TYR A 201 -10.69 32.05 79.45
CA TYR A 201 -10.18 32.28 78.09
C TYR A 201 -9.09 31.30 77.69
N MET A 202 -8.20 30.90 78.62
CA MET A 202 -7.21 29.85 78.36
C MET A 202 -7.87 28.50 78.07
N ARG A 203 -8.96 28.17 78.77
CA ARG A 203 -9.73 26.95 78.52
C ARG A 203 -10.42 26.99 77.15
N GLU A 204 -10.99 28.13 76.78
CA GLU A 204 -11.62 28.32 75.46
C GLU A 204 -10.61 28.14 74.31
N ILE A 205 -9.41 28.70 74.45
CA ILE A 205 -8.32 28.52 73.47
C ILE A 205 -7.96 27.03 73.33
N GLU A 206 -7.83 26.31 74.44
CA GLU A 206 -7.45 24.90 74.41
C GLU A 206 -8.57 24.03 73.82
N ASN A 207 -9.82 24.29 74.17
CA ASN A 207 -10.97 23.57 73.61
C ASN A 207 -11.04 23.77 72.08
N ALA A 208 -10.94 25.01 71.60
CA ALA A 208 -10.96 25.30 70.17
C ALA A 208 -9.75 24.69 69.42
N ARG A 209 -8.58 24.58 70.07
CA ARG A 209 -7.42 23.87 69.51
C ARG A 209 -7.64 22.37 69.38
N ILE A 210 -8.24 21.75 70.40
CA ILE A 210 -8.59 20.32 70.36
C ILE A 210 -9.61 20.05 69.25
N GLU A 211 -10.65 20.90 69.13
CA GLU A 211 -11.63 20.84 68.05
C GLU A 211 -10.94 20.96 66.67
N ASN A 212 -10.04 21.92 66.50
CA ASN A 212 -9.31 22.09 65.24
C ASN A 212 -8.45 20.89 64.89
N LYS A 213 -7.79 20.28 65.87
CA LYS A 213 -7.00 19.07 65.63
C LYS A 213 -7.89 17.94 65.06
N ALA A 214 -9.04 17.69 65.67
CA ALA A 214 -9.99 16.70 65.18
C ALA A 214 -10.53 17.02 63.77
N LEU A 215 -10.80 18.31 63.50
CA LEU A 215 -11.23 18.77 62.18
C LEU A 215 -10.14 18.60 61.12
N PHE A 216 -8.86 18.85 61.44
CA PHE A 216 -7.74 18.60 60.54
C PHE A 216 -7.59 17.11 60.21
N ASP A 217 -7.74 16.24 61.20
CA ASP A 217 -7.68 14.79 60.99
C ASP A 217 -8.81 14.34 60.04
N GLN A 218 -10.04 14.81 60.25
CA GLN A 218 -11.18 14.54 59.38
C GLN A 218 -10.98 15.08 57.96
N ARG A 219 -10.45 16.31 57.83
CA ARG A 219 -10.13 16.92 56.53
C ARG A 219 -9.10 16.09 55.76
N ASN A 220 -8.07 15.60 56.45
CA ASN A 220 -7.04 14.77 55.84
C ASN A 220 -7.61 13.42 55.35
N GLU A 221 -8.56 12.84 56.07
CA GLU A 221 -9.28 11.64 55.64
C GLU A 221 -10.09 11.86 54.36
N TYR A 222 -10.80 12.99 54.26
CA TYR A 222 -11.52 13.34 53.03
C TYR A 222 -10.59 13.66 51.86
N LEU A 223 -9.48 14.35 52.10
CA LEU A 223 -8.46 14.60 51.07
C LEU A 223 -7.88 13.28 50.54
N LYS A 224 -7.59 12.33 51.43
CA LYS A 224 -7.13 10.99 51.04
C LYS A 224 -8.19 10.24 50.22
N SER A 225 -9.45 10.36 50.61
CA SER A 225 -10.57 9.75 49.87
C SER A 225 -10.75 10.38 48.48
N LEU A 226 -10.48 11.67 48.34
CA LEU A 226 -10.53 12.38 47.06
C LEU A 226 -9.38 11.96 46.13
N ASP A 227 -8.19 11.73 46.69
CA ASP A 227 -7.04 11.19 45.94
C ASP A 227 -7.29 9.75 45.45
N ASP A 228 -7.87 8.89 46.30
CA ASP A 228 -8.30 7.54 45.91
C ASP A 228 -9.34 7.57 44.77
N LEU A 229 -10.28 8.52 44.83
CA LEU A 229 -11.26 8.73 43.77
C LEU A 229 -10.58 9.13 42.44
N GLY A 230 -9.55 9.96 42.50
CA GLY A 230 -8.72 10.31 41.34
C GLY A 230 -8.05 9.09 40.71
N SER A 231 -7.53 8.17 41.54
CA SER A 231 -6.99 6.90 41.07
C SER A 231 -8.07 6.03 40.39
N GLN A 232 -9.27 5.96 40.97
CA GLN A 232 -10.39 5.23 40.37
C GLN A 232 -10.77 5.79 38.99
N PHE A 233 -10.79 7.12 38.80
CA PHE A 233 -10.98 7.74 37.49
C PHE A 233 -9.87 7.35 36.50
N GLY A 234 -8.61 7.39 36.94
CA GLY A 234 -7.47 6.99 36.10
C GLY A 234 -7.59 5.55 35.62
N ASN A 235 -7.90 4.62 36.53
CA ASN A 235 -8.11 3.21 36.22
C ASN A 235 -9.28 2.99 35.25
N LEU A 236 -10.33 3.81 35.34
CA LEU A 236 -11.47 3.74 34.45
C LEU A 236 -11.09 4.13 33.03
N ILE A 237 -10.32 5.22 32.86
CA ILE A 237 -9.79 5.65 31.56
C ILE A 237 -8.89 4.57 30.95
N GLU A 238 -8.00 3.98 31.74
CA GLU A 238 -7.12 2.90 31.28
C GLU A 238 -7.94 1.67 30.85
N THR A 239 -8.93 1.28 31.65
CA THR A 239 -9.83 0.16 31.33
C THR A 239 -10.61 0.42 30.05
N THR A 240 -11.09 1.64 29.81
CA THR A 240 -11.76 2.05 28.57
C THR A 240 -10.82 1.92 27.37
N ALA A 241 -9.55 2.34 27.50
CA ALA A 241 -8.55 2.16 26.45
C ALA A 241 -8.26 0.68 26.15
N VAL A 242 -8.14 -0.16 27.19
CA VAL A 242 -7.95 -1.62 27.06
C VAL A 242 -9.16 -2.27 26.38
N ASN A 243 -10.38 -1.91 26.78
CA ASN A 243 -11.61 -2.43 26.20
C ASN A 243 -11.75 -2.04 24.73
N ASN A 244 -11.45 -0.79 24.38
CA ASN A 244 -11.43 -0.35 22.98
C ASN A 244 -10.40 -1.11 22.16
N ASN A 245 -9.23 -1.43 22.73
CA ASN A 245 -8.27 -2.29 22.06
C ASN A 245 -8.85 -3.69 21.83
N ARG A 246 -9.53 -4.30 22.82
CA ARG A 246 -10.15 -5.64 22.71
C ARG A 246 -11.22 -5.78 21.62
N ILE A 247 -11.69 -4.66 21.06
CA ILE A 247 -12.64 -4.64 19.95
C ILE A 247 -11.96 -4.89 18.59
N LYS A 248 -10.63 -4.77 18.50
CA LYS A 248 -9.87 -4.90 17.24
C LYS A 248 -9.80 -6.34 16.70
N ALA A 249 -9.62 -6.45 15.38
CA ALA A 249 -9.50 -7.74 14.70
C ALA A 249 -8.28 -8.53 15.19
N ALA A 250 -7.18 -7.83 15.49
CA ALA A 250 -5.97 -8.40 16.09
C ALA A 250 -6.25 -9.29 17.31
N ASN A 251 -7.19 -8.87 18.15
CA ASN A 251 -7.52 -9.59 19.38
C ASN A 251 -8.39 -10.82 19.13
N VAL A 252 -9.06 -10.91 17.99
CA VAL A 252 -9.74 -12.15 17.58
C VAL A 252 -8.69 -13.21 17.26
N LEU A 253 -7.62 -12.83 16.54
CA LEU A 253 -6.52 -13.72 16.20
C LEU A 253 -5.77 -14.22 17.46
N ASN A 254 -5.66 -13.38 18.48
CA ASN A 254 -5.08 -13.73 19.78
C ASN A 254 -6.06 -14.43 20.74
N GLY A 255 -7.35 -14.55 20.39
CA GLY A 255 -8.38 -15.16 21.23
C GLY A 255 -8.79 -14.33 22.46
N THR A 256 -8.53 -13.02 22.45
CA THR A 256 -8.81 -12.06 23.54
C THR A 256 -9.90 -11.04 23.19
N SER A 257 -10.55 -11.20 22.04
CA SER A 257 -11.60 -10.29 21.56
C SER A 257 -12.86 -10.35 22.42
N ILE A 258 -13.53 -9.20 22.54
CA ILE A 258 -14.88 -9.10 23.10
C ILE A 258 -15.95 -9.27 22.00
N VAL A 259 -15.58 -9.04 20.73
CA VAL A 259 -16.53 -9.04 19.60
C VAL A 259 -16.91 -10.45 19.17
N ILE A 260 -15.93 -11.36 19.16
CA ILE A 260 -16.11 -12.76 18.76
C ILE A 260 -15.62 -13.63 19.89
N ALA A 261 -16.47 -14.56 20.32
CA ALA A 261 -16.14 -15.49 21.39
C ALA A 261 -15.08 -16.50 20.92
N ARG A 262 -14.27 -16.98 21.85
CA ARG A 262 -13.14 -17.88 21.55
C ARG A 262 -13.57 -19.24 21.00
N ASP A 263 -14.79 -19.65 21.32
CA ASP A 263 -15.45 -20.88 20.91
C ASP A 263 -16.24 -20.75 19.60
N ASP A 264 -16.38 -19.54 19.05
CA ASP A 264 -17.05 -19.30 17.78
C ASP A 264 -16.11 -19.53 16.58
N TYR A 265 -15.83 -20.81 16.33
CA TYR A 265 -14.88 -21.23 15.29
C TYR A 265 -15.26 -20.74 13.89
N LEU A 266 -16.56 -20.61 13.56
CA LEU A 266 -16.99 -20.14 12.24
C LEU A 266 -16.63 -18.67 12.02
N ASN A 267 -16.91 -17.82 13.00
CA ASN A 267 -16.53 -16.41 12.93
C ASN A 267 -15.00 -16.22 12.98
N ILE A 268 -14.28 -17.06 13.73
CA ILE A 268 -12.81 -17.06 13.72
C ILE A 268 -12.27 -17.42 12.32
N ILE A 269 -12.76 -18.50 11.70
CA ILE A 269 -12.37 -18.91 10.34
C ILE A 269 -12.70 -17.80 9.33
N PHE A 270 -13.85 -17.16 9.49
CA PHE A 270 -14.24 -16.03 8.66
C PHE A 270 -13.26 -14.85 8.79
N VAL A 271 -12.82 -14.52 10.01
CA VAL A 271 -11.81 -13.47 10.23
C VAL A 271 -10.47 -13.84 9.60
N TYR A 272 -10.02 -15.09 9.70
CA TYR A 272 -8.83 -15.54 8.96
C TYR A 272 -9.01 -15.44 7.44
N SER A 273 -10.22 -15.68 6.93
CA SER A 273 -10.54 -15.50 5.51
C SER A 273 -10.49 -14.03 5.08
N LEU A 274 -10.89 -13.09 5.95
CA LEU A 274 -10.73 -11.64 5.72
C LEU A 274 -9.25 -11.23 5.67
N LEU A 275 -8.41 -11.79 6.56
CA LEU A 275 -6.97 -11.55 6.53
C LEU A 275 -6.36 -12.07 5.21
N LEU A 276 -6.74 -13.27 4.79
CA LEU A 276 -6.30 -13.85 3.53
C LEU A 276 -6.74 -12.98 2.34
N LEU A 277 -8.01 -12.56 2.31
CA LEU A 277 -8.55 -11.66 1.29
C LEU A 277 -7.73 -10.36 1.18
N SER A 278 -7.38 -9.77 2.33
CA SER A 278 -6.60 -8.55 2.39
C SER A 278 -5.20 -8.72 1.79
N VAL A 279 -4.51 -9.80 2.13
CA VAL A 279 -3.20 -10.14 1.55
C VAL A 279 -3.31 -10.40 0.05
N CYS A 280 -4.35 -11.13 -0.37
CA CYS A 280 -4.62 -11.39 -1.78
C CYS A 280 -4.82 -10.10 -2.57
N LEU A 281 -5.57 -9.12 -2.04
CA LEU A 281 -5.81 -7.84 -2.71
C LEU A 281 -4.51 -7.07 -3.00
N ASP A 282 -3.59 -7.01 -2.05
CA ASP A 282 -2.28 -6.35 -2.26
C ASP A 282 -1.42 -7.11 -3.28
N ILE A 283 -1.43 -8.45 -3.26
CA ILE A 283 -0.72 -9.28 -4.25
C ILE A 283 -1.33 -9.10 -5.65
N PHE A 284 -2.66 -9.10 -5.77
CA PHE A 284 -3.36 -8.89 -7.03
C PHE A 284 -3.06 -7.50 -7.60
N LEU A 285 -3.08 -6.46 -6.77
CA LEU A 285 -2.71 -5.11 -7.18
C LEU A 285 -1.28 -5.06 -7.73
N ALA A 286 -0.32 -5.67 -7.02
CA ALA A 286 1.06 -5.76 -7.48
C ALA A 286 1.16 -6.51 -8.82
N MET A 287 0.48 -7.65 -8.97
CA MET A 287 0.45 -8.41 -10.23
C MET A 287 -0.13 -7.60 -11.40
N VAL A 288 -1.21 -6.86 -11.18
CA VAL A 288 -1.82 -6.03 -12.22
C VAL A 288 -0.86 -4.93 -12.67
N PHE A 289 -0.16 -4.26 -11.76
CA PHE A 289 0.87 -3.30 -12.14
C PHE A 289 2.01 -3.94 -12.94
N CYS A 290 2.39 -5.19 -12.61
CA CYS A 290 3.39 -5.93 -13.38
C CYS A 290 2.91 -6.26 -14.79
N ILE A 291 1.63 -6.63 -14.95
CA ILE A 291 1.01 -6.87 -16.25
C ILE A 291 0.99 -5.59 -17.09
N ILE A 292 0.62 -4.44 -16.49
CA ILE A 292 0.68 -3.12 -17.15
C ILE A 292 2.10 -2.83 -17.65
N GLN A 293 3.10 -2.98 -16.79
CA GLN A 293 4.49 -2.69 -17.14
C GLN A 293 4.99 -3.60 -18.26
N ASN A 294 4.65 -4.89 -18.21
CA ASN A 294 5.02 -5.83 -19.26
C ASN A 294 4.33 -5.54 -20.59
N ALA A 295 3.04 -5.19 -20.56
CA ALA A 295 2.29 -4.77 -21.75
C ALA A 295 2.89 -3.48 -22.34
N TYR A 296 3.25 -2.51 -21.49
CA TYR A 296 3.90 -1.27 -21.89
C TYR A 296 5.24 -1.52 -22.59
N HIS A 297 6.08 -2.37 -21.99
CA HIS A 297 7.38 -2.69 -22.57
C HIS A 297 7.24 -3.42 -23.91
N LYS A 298 6.33 -4.39 -24.02
CA LYS A 298 6.07 -5.14 -25.26
C LYS A 298 5.52 -4.23 -26.36
N PHE A 299 4.62 -3.30 -26.01
CA PHE A 299 4.07 -2.32 -26.93
C PHE A 299 5.16 -1.39 -27.48
N TYR A 300 5.99 -0.85 -26.60
CA TYR A 300 7.11 0.00 -27.02
C TYR A 300 8.14 -0.76 -27.87
N GLU A 301 8.45 -2.02 -27.54
CA GLU A 301 9.37 -2.84 -28.33
C GLU A 301 8.83 -3.12 -29.74
N GLN A 302 7.54 -3.43 -29.87
CA GLN A 302 6.87 -3.66 -31.16
C GLN A 302 6.80 -2.39 -32.00
N GLU A 303 6.44 -1.25 -31.41
CA GLU A 303 6.28 0.00 -32.15
C GLU A 303 7.63 0.62 -32.53
N LEU A 304 8.69 0.41 -31.73
CA LEU A 304 10.06 0.81 -32.08
C LEU A 304 10.61 -0.01 -33.26
N MET A 305 10.26 -1.29 -33.34
CA MET A 305 10.58 -2.14 -34.50
C MET A 305 9.86 -1.66 -35.76
N LEU A 306 8.57 -1.32 -35.64
CA LEU A 306 7.77 -0.76 -36.73
C LEU A 306 8.33 0.59 -37.22
N LEU A 307 8.60 1.52 -36.31
CA LEU A 307 9.16 2.84 -36.64
C LEU A 307 10.57 2.76 -37.24
N GLY A 308 11.39 1.80 -36.77
CA GLY A 308 12.70 1.51 -37.33
C GLY A 308 12.63 0.99 -38.77
N SER A 309 11.61 0.20 -39.11
CA SER A 309 11.39 -0.30 -40.47
C SER A 309 10.91 0.78 -41.46
N THR A 310 10.14 1.76 -41.00
CA THR A 310 9.65 2.87 -41.83
C THR A 310 10.78 3.83 -42.24
N ILE A 311 11.81 3.98 -41.41
CA ILE A 311 12.96 4.85 -41.69
C ILE A 311 13.89 4.22 -42.74
N GLU A 312 14.04 2.90 -42.78
CA GLU A 312 14.85 2.22 -43.81
C GLU A 312 14.21 2.24 -45.21
N CYS A 313 12.88 2.31 -45.30
CA CYS A 313 12.16 2.38 -46.60
C CYS A 313 12.17 3.77 -47.26
N SER A 314 12.60 4.84 -46.58
CA SER A 314 12.58 6.21 -47.14
C SER A 314 13.90 6.67 -47.79
N LYS A 315 14.89 5.78 -47.90
CA LYS A 315 16.18 6.06 -48.58
C LYS A 315 16.40 5.16 -49.80
N SER A 316 15.49 5.18 -50.77
CA SER A 316 15.82 4.85 -52.15
C SER A 316 15.10 5.81 -53.09
N GLY A 317 15.83 6.83 -53.54
CA GLY A 317 15.32 7.77 -54.52
C GLY A 317 15.20 7.13 -55.89
N VAL A 318 14.04 7.33 -56.54
CA VAL A 318 13.95 7.35 -58.00
C VAL A 318 13.07 8.54 -58.39
N ASN A 319 13.71 9.57 -58.92
CA ASN A 319 13.08 10.68 -59.62
C ASN A 319 12.24 10.13 -60.79
N LYS A 320 10.91 10.33 -60.78
CA LYS A 320 10.12 10.45 -62.00
C LYS A 320 8.96 11.42 -61.80
N LYS A 321 8.88 12.32 -62.77
CA LYS A 321 8.01 13.49 -62.95
C LYS A 321 6.57 13.28 -62.47
N ILE A 322 6.10 14.27 -61.72
CA ILE A 322 4.69 14.56 -61.47
C ILE A 322 4.01 14.81 -62.82
N GLN A 323 3.05 13.96 -63.19
CA GLN A 323 2.03 14.31 -64.16
C GLN A 323 0.69 13.79 -63.67
N ASN A 324 -0.19 14.76 -63.40
CA ASN A 324 -1.58 14.59 -63.02
C ASN A 324 -2.31 13.57 -63.91
N ARG A 325 -2.98 12.60 -63.29
CA ARG A 325 -4.23 12.09 -63.86
C ARG A 325 -5.23 11.71 -62.76
N ARG A 326 -6.43 12.26 -62.96
CA ARG A 326 -7.65 12.21 -62.18
C ARG A 326 -8.05 10.82 -61.69
N ILE A 327 -8.68 10.84 -60.52
CA ILE A 327 -9.55 9.82 -59.95
C ILE A 327 -10.60 9.36 -60.97
N SER A 328 -10.75 8.05 -61.13
CA SER A 328 -12.00 7.42 -61.57
C SER A 328 -12.17 6.09 -60.85
N SER A 329 -13.31 5.98 -60.17
CA SER A 329 -13.88 4.82 -59.50
C SER A 329 -13.98 3.58 -60.41
N SER A 330 -13.78 2.39 -59.82
CA SER A 330 -14.52 1.17 -60.16
C SER A 330 -14.09 0.04 -59.21
N GLU A 331 -14.96 -0.29 -58.27
CA GLU A 331 -14.96 -1.59 -57.60
C GLU A 331 -15.22 -2.72 -58.61
N LYS A 332 -14.82 -3.93 -58.19
CA LYS A 332 -15.04 -5.26 -58.82
C LYS A 332 -13.98 -5.67 -59.84
N ASN A 333 -13.00 -6.42 -59.34
CA ASN A 333 -13.04 -7.89 -59.48
C ASN A 333 -11.90 -8.53 -58.70
N LYS A 334 -12.25 -9.24 -57.61
CA LYS A 334 -11.39 -10.27 -57.01
C LYS A 334 -11.12 -11.34 -58.07
N LYS A 335 -9.89 -11.39 -58.58
CA LYS A 335 -9.28 -12.62 -59.10
C LYS A 335 -8.14 -13.00 -58.16
N PRO A 336 -7.96 -14.29 -57.84
CA PRO A 336 -6.98 -14.73 -56.87
C PRO A 336 -5.58 -14.59 -57.49
N SER A 337 -4.74 -13.72 -56.95
CA SER A 337 -3.32 -13.78 -57.31
C SER A 337 -2.78 -15.08 -56.72
N LYS A 338 -2.55 -16.08 -57.59
CA LYS A 338 -1.56 -17.13 -57.41
C LYS A 338 -0.19 -16.46 -57.24
N ASN A 339 0.06 -15.89 -56.06
CA ASN A 339 1.40 -15.53 -55.65
C ASN A 339 1.98 -16.79 -55.03
N VAL A 340 2.57 -17.63 -55.88
CA VAL A 340 3.46 -18.69 -55.43
C VAL A 340 4.54 -18.02 -54.59
N ASP A 341 4.67 -18.45 -53.33
CA ASP A 341 5.53 -17.81 -52.34
C ASP A 341 6.98 -17.75 -52.85
N GLU A 342 7.55 -16.55 -52.98
CA GLU A 342 8.91 -16.38 -53.50
C GLU A 342 9.92 -17.20 -52.70
N SER A 343 9.72 -17.32 -51.38
CA SER A 343 10.53 -18.15 -50.48
C SER A 343 10.47 -19.63 -50.88
N LEU A 344 9.30 -20.14 -51.26
CA LEU A 344 9.10 -21.54 -51.64
C LEU A 344 9.69 -21.86 -53.00
N VAL A 345 9.48 -21.01 -54.00
CA VAL A 345 10.10 -21.18 -55.34
C VAL A 345 11.62 -21.14 -55.22
N PHE A 346 12.12 -20.23 -54.38
CA PHE A 346 13.54 -20.07 -54.15
C PHE A 346 14.17 -21.31 -53.48
N ILE A 347 13.56 -21.86 -52.43
CA ILE A 347 14.11 -23.06 -51.79
C ILE A 347 13.91 -24.30 -52.66
N ALA A 348 12.79 -24.45 -53.37
CA ALA A 348 12.56 -25.59 -54.27
C ALA A 348 13.61 -25.68 -55.40
N SER A 349 14.15 -24.54 -55.86
CA SER A 349 15.22 -24.48 -56.86
C SER A 349 16.64 -24.68 -56.29
N ASN A 350 16.77 -24.78 -54.96
CA ASN A 350 18.05 -24.90 -54.24
C ASN A 350 18.13 -26.14 -53.34
N LEU A 351 17.44 -27.21 -53.73
CA LEU A 351 17.53 -28.53 -53.11
C LEU A 351 18.74 -29.31 -53.64
N GLU A 352 19.27 -30.22 -52.83
CA GLU A 352 20.20 -31.26 -53.26
C GLU A 352 19.49 -32.29 -54.17
N ASP A 353 20.25 -33.23 -54.75
CA ASP A 353 19.72 -34.22 -55.70
C ASP A 353 18.64 -35.12 -55.08
N ASP A 354 18.62 -35.23 -53.75
CA ASP A 354 17.61 -35.96 -52.97
C ASP A 354 16.24 -35.25 -52.92
N LYS A 355 16.12 -34.04 -53.50
CA LYS A 355 14.93 -33.19 -53.52
C LYS A 355 14.29 -32.95 -52.14
N ARG A 356 15.07 -33.11 -51.07
CA ARG A 356 14.60 -33.01 -49.69
C ARG A 356 15.52 -32.13 -48.85
N THR A 357 16.83 -32.26 -49.04
CA THR A 357 17.84 -31.50 -48.32
C THR A 357 18.11 -30.17 -49.02
N ILE A 358 18.17 -29.09 -48.25
CA ILE A 358 18.50 -27.76 -48.78
C ILE A 358 20.02 -27.65 -48.90
N LYS A 359 20.50 -27.18 -50.06
CA LYS A 359 21.93 -26.94 -50.29
C LYS A 359 22.55 -26.05 -49.21
N PRO A 360 23.84 -26.22 -48.88
CA PRO A 360 24.51 -25.37 -47.92
C PRO A 360 24.52 -23.89 -48.37
N MET A 361 24.40 -22.97 -47.41
CA MET A 361 24.30 -21.52 -47.65
C MET A 361 25.38 -20.98 -48.59
N ASN A 362 26.62 -21.45 -48.43
CA ASN A 362 27.77 -21.03 -49.26
C ASN A 362 27.61 -21.43 -50.73
N GLN A 363 26.91 -22.54 -50.99
CA GLN A 363 26.63 -23.02 -52.34
C GLN A 363 25.47 -22.25 -52.96
N ILE A 364 24.40 -22.01 -52.20
CA ILE A 364 23.27 -21.17 -52.64
C ILE A 364 23.75 -19.76 -53.01
N ASN A 365 24.57 -19.13 -52.15
CA ASN A 365 25.11 -17.81 -52.42
C ASN A 365 25.93 -17.77 -53.73
N LYS A 366 26.79 -18.77 -53.97
CA LYS A 366 27.58 -18.89 -55.21
C LYS A 366 26.71 -19.11 -56.45
N GLU A 367 25.65 -19.91 -56.35
CA GLU A 367 24.80 -20.28 -57.48
C GLU A 367 23.78 -19.19 -57.82
N THR A 368 23.24 -18.46 -56.81
CA THR A 368 22.16 -17.49 -57.01
C THR A 368 22.62 -16.03 -56.92
N ASN A 369 23.88 -15.78 -56.58
CA ASN A 369 24.47 -14.44 -56.34
C ASN A 369 23.63 -13.57 -55.37
N MET A 370 22.99 -14.22 -54.39
CA MET A 370 22.13 -13.56 -53.40
C MET A 370 22.87 -13.39 -52.09
N SER A 371 22.59 -12.29 -51.38
CA SER A 371 23.21 -12.03 -50.09
C SER A 371 22.80 -13.07 -49.06
N ASP A 372 23.75 -13.45 -48.19
CA ASP A 372 23.50 -14.37 -47.07
C ASP A 372 22.31 -13.91 -46.21
N TYR A 373 22.11 -12.60 -46.08
CA TYR A 373 20.97 -12.02 -45.37
C TYR A 373 19.63 -12.41 -46.00
N ARG A 374 19.51 -12.34 -47.33
CA ARG A 374 18.26 -12.65 -48.03
C ARG A 374 17.96 -14.14 -48.01
N ILE A 375 18.98 -14.99 -48.16
CA ILE A 375 18.83 -16.46 -48.05
C ILE A 375 18.40 -16.84 -46.62
N ARG A 376 19.01 -16.24 -45.58
CA ARG A 376 18.59 -16.44 -44.18
C ARG A 376 17.15 -16.00 -43.95
N LYS A 377 16.72 -14.88 -44.54
CA LYS A 377 15.35 -14.40 -44.44
C LYS A 377 14.34 -15.41 -45.01
N TYR A 378 14.63 -15.98 -46.19
CA TYR A 378 13.77 -17.00 -46.80
C TYR A 378 13.74 -18.30 -45.99
N LEU A 379 14.88 -18.75 -45.46
CA LEU A 379 14.93 -19.93 -44.61
C LEU A 379 14.20 -19.73 -43.27
N LEU A 380 14.37 -18.56 -42.64
CA LEU A 380 13.65 -18.22 -41.40
C LEU A 380 12.14 -18.15 -41.61
N ASP A 381 11.69 -17.56 -42.71
CA ASP A 381 10.27 -17.51 -43.07
C ASP A 381 9.68 -18.93 -43.20
N LEU A 382 10.40 -19.83 -43.87
CA LEU A 382 9.94 -21.22 -44.04
C LEU A 382 10.05 -22.07 -42.77
N MET A 383 11.06 -21.82 -41.93
CA MET A 383 11.17 -22.46 -40.61
C MET A 383 10.04 -22.02 -39.68
N ASN A 384 9.69 -20.73 -39.68
CA ASN A 384 8.56 -20.19 -38.89
C ASN A 384 7.22 -20.79 -39.34
N ARG A 385 7.11 -21.19 -40.61
CA ARG A 385 5.93 -21.85 -41.18
C ARG A 385 5.96 -23.38 -41.00
N GLY A 386 7.01 -23.93 -40.38
CA GLY A 386 7.15 -25.38 -40.15
C GLY A 386 7.49 -26.19 -41.42
N LEU A 387 7.83 -25.53 -42.53
CA LEU A 387 8.12 -26.18 -43.82
C LEU A 387 9.59 -26.60 -43.96
N VAL A 388 10.48 -26.06 -43.12
CA VAL A 388 11.90 -26.41 -43.07
C VAL A 388 12.27 -26.76 -41.63
N VAL A 389 12.87 -27.92 -41.43
CA VAL A 389 13.31 -28.43 -40.13
C VAL A 389 14.81 -28.70 -40.18
N ARG A 390 15.46 -28.61 -39.02
CA ARG A 390 16.88 -28.90 -38.87
C ARG A 390 17.07 -30.34 -38.42
N ASP A 391 17.50 -31.22 -39.32
CA ASP A 391 17.87 -32.60 -39.00
C ASP A 391 19.40 -32.78 -39.04
N LYS A 392 19.98 -33.37 -37.98
CA LYS A 392 21.41 -33.74 -37.88
C LYS A 392 22.40 -32.73 -38.47
N LYS A 393 22.15 -31.43 -38.22
CA LYS A 393 22.91 -30.23 -38.67
C LYS A 393 22.60 -29.68 -40.07
N ARG A 394 21.75 -30.32 -40.87
CA ARG A 394 21.30 -29.84 -42.19
C ARG A 394 19.86 -29.32 -42.14
N LEU A 395 19.47 -28.51 -43.12
CA LEU A 395 18.11 -28.01 -43.28
C LEU A 395 17.40 -28.88 -44.32
N VAL A 396 16.21 -29.36 -43.98
CA VAL A 396 15.46 -30.34 -44.78
C VAL A 396 14.01 -29.87 -44.87
N LEU A 397 13.36 -30.09 -46.01
CA LEU A 397 11.93 -29.84 -46.15
C LEU A 397 11.13 -30.82 -45.27
N ASN A 398 10.15 -30.27 -44.54
CA ASN A 398 9.21 -31.05 -43.75
C ASN A 398 8.09 -31.58 -44.66
N VAL A 399 8.33 -32.75 -45.27
CA VAL A 399 7.40 -33.40 -46.20
C VAL A 399 6.52 -34.45 -45.48
N ASP A 400 6.80 -34.72 -44.21
CA ASP A 400 6.17 -35.82 -43.47
C ASP A 400 4.73 -35.50 -42.98
N ASP A 401 4.22 -34.28 -43.22
CA ASP A 401 2.86 -33.83 -42.83
C ASP A 401 1.87 -33.68 -44.02
N ILE A 402 2.19 -34.18 -45.23
CA ILE A 402 1.29 -34.08 -46.41
C ILE A 402 0.59 -35.41 -46.74
N SER A 403 0.78 -36.46 -45.94
CA SER A 403 -0.03 -37.70 -46.03
C SER A 403 -0.89 -37.88 -44.79
N ASN A 404 -2.02 -37.17 -44.75
CA ASN A 404 -3.30 -37.62 -44.19
C ASN A 404 -4.46 -36.78 -44.75
#